data_AF-A0A3D5IFD0-F1
#
_entry.id   AF-A0A3D5IFD0-F1
#
_cell.length_a   1.000
_cell.length_b   1.000
_cell.length_c   1.000
_cell.angle_alpha   90.00
_cell.angle_beta   90.00
_cell.angle_gamma   90.00
#
_symmetry.space_group_name_H-M   'P 1'
#
loop_
_entity.id
_entity.type
_entity.pdbx_description
1 polymer ?
#
loop_
_entity_poly.entity_id
_entity_poly.type
_entity_poly.pdbx_seq_one_letter_code
_entity_poly.pdbx_strand_id
1 'polypeptide(L)'
;MDKIFEHLSSSWMRYFDYEWRTAKDGHEYLTPTAEAGVRPYDPLKQADQLLLDALNIGLQSMHKAPKDKLKKLIREFACQYGLLGLMTALPTTSKFLSYQQVYFPKNPFIREEVMNTRAYLNYFFPFTPVPLTIHPGGGTIDLPDQISFAIMMTYHNEPEAMALSFMRGYSERHDWLISIFRDWAFTFVSAFLYYKDMELAKEPEQLRLYQRGIAAFEGNAPTYHMELRDKPTIVWDFHSLLAGIKLMLSFRLTDDQHPLRLCEQCQRAFIGKRKDSKFCSVECRRKWTAEHPGV
;
A
#
# COMPACT_ATOMS: atom_id res chain seq x y z
N MET A 1 -12.48 3.00 13.02
CA MET A 1 -11.29 2.19 12.67
C MET A 1 -10.79 1.38 13.88
N ASP A 2 -10.84 1.99 15.06
CA ASP A 2 -10.13 1.58 16.28
C ASP A 2 -10.35 0.13 16.76
N LYS A 3 -11.54 -0.45 16.59
CA LYS A 3 -11.82 -1.82 17.08
C LYS A 3 -11.42 -2.95 16.11
N ILE A 4 -11.29 -2.65 14.81
CA ILE A 4 -11.06 -3.70 13.80
C ILE A 4 -9.57 -4.00 13.66
N PHE A 5 -8.72 -2.98 13.80
CA PHE A 5 -7.27 -3.10 13.72
C PHE A 5 -6.61 -3.20 15.11
N GLU A 6 -7.39 -3.38 16.17
CA GLU A 6 -6.90 -3.45 17.56
C GLU A 6 -6.01 -4.68 17.80
N HIS A 7 -6.25 -5.76 17.06
CA HIS A 7 -5.58 -7.04 17.24
C HIS A 7 -5.13 -7.60 15.89
N LEU A 8 -3.81 -7.58 15.69
CA LEU A 8 -3.16 -7.93 14.43
C LEU A 8 -1.89 -8.73 14.72
N SER A 9 -1.58 -9.64 13.82
CA SER A 9 -0.51 -10.62 14.01
C SER A 9 0.89 -10.10 13.68
N SER A 10 1.00 -8.97 13.00
CA SER A 10 2.24 -8.65 12.31
C SER A 10 3.10 -7.61 13.03
N SER A 11 4.25 -8.06 13.51
CA SER A 11 5.45 -7.20 13.62
C SER A 11 5.99 -7.03 12.20
N TRP A 12 6.16 -5.81 11.70
CA TRP A 12 6.66 -5.55 10.34
C TRP A 12 8.10 -5.10 10.39
N MET A 13 8.85 -5.28 9.31
CA MET A 13 10.19 -4.73 9.18
C MET A 13 10.22 -3.55 8.21
N ARG A 14 10.98 -2.52 8.54
CA ARG A 14 11.30 -1.44 7.60
C ARG A 14 12.73 -0.97 7.76
N TYR A 15 13.26 -0.42 6.69
CA TYR A 15 14.56 0.24 6.67
C TYR A 15 14.39 1.72 7.01
N PHE A 16 15.45 2.34 7.55
CA PHE A 16 15.45 3.76 7.87
C PHE A 16 15.62 4.65 6.64
N ASP A 17 16.21 4.13 5.57
CA ASP A 17 16.48 4.88 4.36
C ASP A 17 16.34 4.03 3.10
N TYR A 18 15.92 4.69 2.03
CA TYR A 18 15.65 4.13 0.71
C TYR A 18 16.22 5.06 -0.37
N GLU A 19 16.60 4.51 -1.51
CA GLU A 19 17.08 5.25 -2.66
C GLU A 19 16.40 4.82 -3.96
N TRP A 20 16.36 5.73 -4.91
CA TRP A 20 15.92 5.43 -6.26
C TRP A 20 17.11 4.97 -7.10
N ARG A 21 17.00 3.80 -7.70
CA ARG A 21 18.01 3.25 -8.60
C ARG A 21 17.38 2.82 -9.92
N THR A 22 18.11 2.99 -11.01
CA THR A 22 17.70 2.51 -12.34
C THR A 22 18.30 1.14 -12.58
N ALA A 23 17.46 0.15 -12.89
CA ALA A 23 17.91 -1.20 -13.21
C ALA A 23 18.27 -1.34 -14.71
N LYS A 24 18.80 -2.51 -15.08
CA LYS A 24 19.24 -2.78 -16.47
C LYS A 24 18.10 -2.78 -17.48
N ASP A 25 16.87 -2.98 -17.02
CA ASP A 25 15.64 -2.91 -17.81
C ASP A 25 15.19 -1.46 -18.11
N GLY A 26 15.91 -0.45 -17.60
CA GLY A 26 15.60 0.96 -17.76
C GLY A 26 14.52 1.49 -16.80
N HIS A 27 13.94 0.63 -15.95
CA HIS A 27 12.96 1.03 -14.95
C HIS A 27 13.65 1.52 -13.67
N GLU A 28 12.99 2.46 -13.00
CA GLU A 28 13.43 2.98 -11.70
C GLU A 28 12.74 2.22 -10.58
N TYR A 29 13.50 1.86 -9.56
CA TYR A 29 13.05 1.11 -8.40
C TYR A 29 13.42 1.86 -7.12
N LEU A 30 12.51 1.83 -6.14
CA LEU A 30 12.81 2.21 -4.77
C LEU A 30 13.36 1.00 -4.03
N THR A 31 14.54 1.14 -3.44
CA THR A 31 15.22 0.04 -2.75
C THR A 31 15.85 0.56 -1.45
N PRO A 32 15.97 -0.26 -0.39
CA PRO A 32 16.74 0.12 0.79
C PRO A 32 18.17 0.53 0.43
N THR A 33 18.70 1.58 1.06
CA THR A 33 20.13 1.93 0.88
C THR A 33 21.02 0.85 1.48
N ALA A 34 22.27 0.73 1.03
CA ALA A 34 23.19 -0.29 1.54
C ALA A 34 23.39 -0.21 3.07
N GLU A 35 23.52 1.00 3.60
CA GLU A 35 23.82 1.26 5.01
C GLU A 35 22.58 1.44 5.91
N ALA A 36 21.37 1.41 5.35
CA ALA A 36 20.17 1.62 6.15
C ALA A 36 19.98 0.50 7.18
N GLY A 37 19.90 0.82 8.48
CA GLY A 37 19.46 -0.14 9.48
C GLY A 37 18.01 -0.61 9.24
N VAL A 38 17.66 -1.79 9.75
CA VAL A 38 16.31 -2.35 9.74
C VAL A 38 15.76 -2.44 11.15
N ARG A 39 14.45 -2.23 11.34
CA ARG A 39 13.81 -2.42 12.65
C ARG A 39 12.39 -2.97 12.54
N PRO A 40 11.92 -3.68 13.59
CA PRO A 40 10.51 -3.96 13.72
C PRO A 40 9.73 -2.67 13.94
N TYR A 41 8.53 -2.59 13.39
CA TYR A 41 7.57 -1.52 13.62
C TYR A 41 6.14 -2.03 13.43
N ASP A 42 5.18 -1.21 13.86
CA ASP A 42 3.76 -1.45 13.66
C ASP A 42 3.21 -0.28 12.81
N PRO A 43 2.85 -0.50 11.53
CA PRO A 43 2.33 0.54 10.64
C PRO A 43 1.02 1.16 11.14
N LEU A 44 0.28 0.45 11.99
CA LEU A 44 -1.11 0.78 12.29
C LEU A 44 -1.28 1.63 13.54
N LYS A 45 -0.21 1.80 14.33
CA LYS A 45 -0.12 2.90 15.31
C LYS A 45 -0.37 4.28 14.70
N GLN A 46 -0.18 4.41 13.38
CA GLN A 46 -0.41 5.63 12.62
C GLN A 46 -1.34 5.36 11.42
N ALA A 47 -2.30 4.43 11.54
CA ALA A 47 -3.18 3.98 10.44
C ALA A 47 -3.83 5.14 9.66
N ASP A 48 -4.41 6.11 10.35
CA ASP A 48 -5.03 7.28 9.73
C ASP A 48 -4.01 8.12 8.94
N GLN A 49 -2.83 8.38 9.52
CA GLN A 49 -1.80 9.18 8.87
C GLN A 49 -1.18 8.43 7.68
N LEU A 50 -0.94 7.12 7.82
CA LEU A 50 -0.51 6.22 6.75
C LEU A 50 -1.46 6.27 5.55
N LEU A 51 -2.77 6.12 5.81
CA LEU A 51 -3.79 6.22 4.77
C LEU A 51 -3.81 7.61 4.11
N LEU A 52 -3.77 8.68 4.91
CA LEU A 52 -3.77 10.05 4.39
C LEU A 52 -2.53 10.36 3.56
N ASP A 53 -1.35 9.89 3.95
CA ASP A 53 -0.11 10.09 3.20
C ASP A 53 -0.18 9.35 1.87
N ALA A 54 -0.65 8.10 1.86
CA ALA A 54 -0.87 7.33 0.64
C ALA A 54 -1.85 8.03 -0.33
N LEU A 55 -3.01 8.46 0.17
CA LEU A 55 -4.00 9.17 -0.63
C LEU A 55 -3.46 10.50 -1.18
N ASN A 56 -2.73 11.26 -0.35
CA ASN A 56 -2.19 12.54 -0.77
C ASN A 56 -1.08 12.38 -1.83
N ILE A 57 -0.28 11.30 -1.81
CA ILE A 57 0.64 10.97 -2.91
C ILE A 57 -0.15 10.73 -4.21
N GLY A 58 -1.22 9.95 -4.14
CA GLY A 58 -2.10 9.69 -5.28
C GLY A 58 -2.72 10.96 -5.85
N LEU A 59 -3.24 11.85 -4.98
CA LEU A 59 -3.77 13.15 -5.37
C LEU A 59 -2.72 14.03 -6.04
N GLN A 60 -1.48 14.08 -5.52
CA GLN A 60 -0.39 14.79 -6.19
C GLN A 60 -0.11 14.22 -7.58
N SER A 61 -0.17 12.90 -7.76
CA SER A 61 -0.03 12.27 -9.07
C SER A 61 -1.17 12.66 -10.02
N MET A 62 -2.43 12.66 -9.54
CA MET A 62 -3.60 13.09 -10.32
C MET A 62 -3.50 14.57 -10.73
N HIS A 63 -2.97 15.43 -9.86
CA HIS A 63 -2.67 16.84 -10.16
C HIS A 63 -1.40 17.03 -11.01
N LYS A 64 -0.83 15.97 -11.59
CA LYS A 64 0.34 16.01 -12.47
C LYS A 64 1.56 16.66 -11.82
N ALA A 65 1.76 16.43 -10.51
CA ALA A 65 2.96 16.88 -9.83
C ALA A 65 4.23 16.37 -10.55
N PRO A 66 5.34 17.15 -10.53
CA PRO A 66 6.60 16.73 -11.15
C PRO A 66 7.09 15.39 -10.62
N LYS A 67 7.71 14.59 -11.49
CA LYS A 67 8.21 13.25 -11.17
C LYS A 67 9.13 13.25 -9.94
N ASP A 68 10.07 14.19 -9.84
CA ASP A 68 11.01 14.27 -8.71
C ASP A 68 10.30 14.55 -7.38
N LYS A 69 9.22 15.33 -7.41
CA LYS A 69 8.38 15.57 -6.23
C LYS A 69 7.69 14.28 -5.79
N LEU A 70 7.12 13.53 -6.74
CA LEU A 70 6.47 12.25 -6.44
C LEU A 70 7.47 11.21 -5.91
N LYS A 71 8.64 11.09 -6.53
CA LYS A 71 9.74 10.24 -6.07
C LYS A 71 10.16 10.58 -4.64
N LYS A 72 10.27 11.88 -4.32
CA LYS A 72 10.56 12.34 -2.95
C LYS A 72 9.49 11.91 -1.96
N LEU A 73 8.21 12.17 -2.26
CA LEU A 73 7.09 11.81 -1.37
C LEU A 73 6.98 10.30 -1.14
N ILE A 74 7.18 9.49 -2.18
CA ILE A 74 7.15 8.02 -2.08
C ILE A 74 8.35 7.50 -1.27
N ARG A 75 9.54 8.10 -1.42
CA ARG A 75 10.68 7.77 -0.56
C ARG A 75 10.40 8.12 0.90
N GLU A 76 9.88 9.31 1.17
CA GLU A 76 9.51 9.73 2.53
C GLU A 76 8.46 8.78 3.15
N PHE A 77 7.48 8.38 2.36
CA PHE A 77 6.51 7.36 2.74
C PHE A 77 7.18 6.03 3.12
N ALA A 78 8.10 5.52 2.28
CA ALA A 78 8.82 4.28 2.59
C ALA A 78 9.74 4.42 3.81
N CYS A 79 10.41 5.55 3.99
CA CYS A 79 11.19 5.83 5.20
C CYS A 79 10.33 5.88 6.46
N GLN A 80 9.04 6.21 6.36
CA GLN A 80 8.14 6.27 7.50
C GLN A 80 7.45 4.93 7.79
N TYR A 81 7.00 4.25 6.72
CA TYR A 81 6.09 3.11 6.78
C TYR A 81 6.61 1.84 6.10
N GLY A 82 7.78 1.86 5.47
CA GLY A 82 8.27 0.73 4.67
C GLY A 82 7.67 0.66 3.26
N LEU A 83 8.13 -0.34 2.50
CA LEU A 83 7.66 -0.62 1.14
C LEU A 83 6.25 -1.23 1.15
N LEU A 84 5.54 -1.16 0.02
CA LEU A 84 4.15 -1.62 -0.07
C LEU A 84 4.00 -3.15 0.00
N GLY A 85 5.03 -3.93 -0.29
CA GLY A 85 4.96 -5.37 -0.44
C GLY A 85 4.20 -5.77 -1.71
N LEU A 86 4.62 -5.25 -2.87
CA LEU A 86 4.00 -5.55 -4.17
C LEU A 86 4.15 -7.01 -4.64
N MET A 87 5.05 -7.76 -4.02
CA MET A 87 5.21 -9.17 -4.32
C MET A 87 4.10 -9.95 -3.64
N THR A 88 3.11 -10.36 -4.44
CA THR A 88 1.97 -11.11 -3.97
C THR A 88 2.24 -12.60 -4.02
N ALA A 89 2.21 -13.29 -2.87
CA ALA A 89 1.85 -14.69 -2.87
C ALA A 89 0.39 -14.76 -3.30
N LEU A 90 0.10 -15.17 -4.53
CA LEU A 90 -1.29 -15.39 -4.93
C LEU A 90 -1.88 -16.47 -4.01
N PRO A 91 -3.20 -16.44 -3.74
CA PRO A 91 -3.82 -17.18 -2.64
C PRO A 91 -3.66 -18.72 -2.70
N THR A 92 -2.98 -19.26 -3.69
CA THR A 92 -2.77 -20.70 -3.89
C THR A 92 -1.37 -21.19 -3.53
N THR A 93 -0.38 -20.33 -3.23
CA THR A 93 1.00 -20.81 -2.96
C THR A 93 1.78 -19.91 -2.01
N SER A 94 1.56 -20.08 -0.69
CA SER A 94 2.38 -19.43 0.35
C SER A 94 3.86 -19.82 0.30
N LYS A 95 4.18 -20.99 -0.30
CA LYS A 95 5.52 -21.54 -0.48
C LYS A 95 6.00 -21.60 -1.94
N PHE A 96 5.83 -20.51 -2.69
CA PHE A 96 6.07 -20.47 -4.13
C PHE A 96 7.54 -20.73 -4.54
N LEU A 97 8.51 -20.53 -3.64
CA LEU A 97 9.93 -20.78 -3.89
C LEU A 97 10.25 -22.25 -4.16
N SER A 98 9.38 -23.17 -3.72
CA SER A 98 9.50 -24.60 -3.99
C SER A 98 9.02 -25.00 -5.39
N TYR A 99 8.45 -24.08 -6.15
CA TYR A 99 7.86 -24.34 -7.47
C TYR A 99 8.67 -23.66 -8.57
N GLN A 100 8.71 -24.28 -9.75
CA GLN A 100 9.36 -23.69 -10.93
C GLN A 100 8.56 -22.55 -11.56
N GLN A 101 7.24 -22.52 -11.31
CA GLN A 101 6.31 -21.57 -11.90
C GLN A 101 5.43 -20.94 -10.81
N VAL A 102 5.15 -19.65 -11.00
CA VAL A 102 4.18 -18.87 -10.23
C VAL A 102 2.98 -18.62 -11.12
N TYR A 103 1.77 -18.80 -10.57
CA TYR A 103 0.50 -18.65 -11.28
C TYR A 103 -0.20 -17.36 -10.85
N PHE A 104 -0.61 -16.54 -11.81
CA PHE A 104 -1.27 -15.24 -11.65
C PHE A 104 -2.71 -15.27 -12.13
N PRO A 105 -3.68 -15.72 -11.32
CA PRO A 105 -5.10 -15.66 -11.68
C PRO A 105 -5.58 -14.26 -12.08
N LYS A 106 -5.12 -13.20 -11.40
CA LYS A 106 -5.28 -11.79 -11.79
C LYS A 106 -4.17 -10.95 -11.14
N ASN A 107 -3.32 -10.30 -11.94
CA ASN A 107 -2.31 -9.36 -11.44
C ASN A 107 -2.41 -8.02 -12.22
N PRO A 108 -2.39 -6.86 -11.53
CA PRO A 108 -2.56 -5.56 -12.19
C PRO A 108 -1.33 -5.11 -13.00
N PHE A 109 -0.16 -5.71 -12.78
CA PHE A 109 1.10 -5.31 -13.40
C PHE A 109 1.69 -6.38 -14.33
N ILE A 110 1.58 -7.65 -13.94
CA ILE A 110 2.07 -8.81 -14.68
C ILE A 110 0.89 -9.40 -15.45
N ARG A 111 0.98 -9.44 -16.78
CA ARG A 111 -0.14 -9.88 -17.64
C ARG A 111 -0.12 -11.39 -17.90
N GLU A 112 1.04 -12.01 -17.73
CA GLU A 112 1.24 -13.44 -17.88
C GLU A 112 0.49 -14.19 -16.78
N GLU A 113 -0.30 -15.20 -17.16
CA GLU A 113 -1.01 -16.06 -16.20
C GLU A 113 -0.07 -17.02 -15.46
N VAL A 114 1.11 -17.28 -16.04
CA VAL A 114 2.14 -18.17 -15.49
C VAL A 114 3.52 -17.60 -15.80
N MET A 115 4.43 -17.62 -14.83
CA MET A 115 5.82 -17.17 -15.02
C MET A 115 6.79 -18.09 -14.29
N ASN A 116 8.02 -18.22 -14.81
CA ASN A 116 9.08 -18.87 -14.06
C ASN A 116 9.37 -18.13 -12.74
N THR A 117 9.55 -18.85 -11.64
CA THR A 117 9.76 -18.28 -10.30
C THR A 117 10.97 -17.34 -10.23
N ARG A 118 12.06 -17.65 -10.94
CA ARG A 118 13.24 -16.78 -10.98
C ARG A 118 12.97 -15.49 -11.75
N ALA A 119 12.24 -15.59 -12.86
CA ALA A 119 11.82 -14.42 -13.62
C ALA A 119 10.86 -13.53 -12.79
N TYR A 120 9.97 -14.13 -12.01
CA TYR A 120 9.11 -13.42 -11.08
C TYR A 120 9.92 -12.67 -10.00
N LEU A 121 10.89 -13.34 -9.36
CA LEU A 121 11.75 -12.71 -8.36
C LEU A 121 12.54 -11.53 -8.94
N ASN A 122 12.94 -11.57 -10.20
CA ASN A 122 13.69 -10.47 -10.84
C ASN A 122 12.90 -9.15 -10.91
N TYR A 123 11.56 -9.17 -10.91
CA TYR A 123 10.75 -7.94 -10.81
C TYR A 123 10.93 -7.22 -9.48
N PHE A 124 11.29 -7.95 -8.43
CA PHE A 124 11.41 -7.44 -7.07
C PHE A 124 12.84 -7.40 -6.54
N PHE A 125 13.75 -8.13 -7.19
CA PHE A 125 15.18 -8.17 -6.87
C PHE A 125 16.04 -7.78 -8.08
N PRO A 126 15.84 -6.58 -8.66
CA PRO A 126 16.44 -6.21 -9.93
C PRO A 126 17.96 -5.93 -9.85
N PHE A 127 18.49 -5.68 -8.65
CA PHE A 127 19.90 -5.34 -8.41
C PHE A 127 20.73 -6.50 -7.85
N THR A 128 20.07 -7.38 -7.08
CA THR A 128 20.71 -8.49 -6.37
C THR A 128 19.87 -9.74 -6.61
N PRO A 129 20.25 -10.59 -7.58
CA PRO A 129 19.52 -11.81 -7.86
C PRO A 129 19.37 -12.67 -6.60
N VAL A 130 18.18 -13.20 -6.37
CA VAL A 130 17.96 -14.19 -5.31
C VAL A 130 18.60 -15.51 -5.76
N PRO A 131 19.59 -16.06 -5.03
CA PRO A 131 20.20 -17.34 -5.35
C PRO A 131 19.27 -18.48 -4.94
N LEU A 132 18.24 -18.70 -5.77
CA LEU A 132 17.26 -19.76 -5.60
C LEU A 132 17.72 -21.04 -6.31
N THR A 133 17.76 -22.14 -5.56
CA THR A 133 17.97 -23.50 -6.07
C THR A 133 16.72 -24.33 -5.84
N ILE A 134 16.10 -24.78 -6.93
CA ILE A 134 14.90 -25.64 -6.88
C ILE A 134 15.35 -27.10 -7.08
N HIS A 135 14.92 -27.99 -6.21
CA HIS A 135 15.24 -29.42 -6.23
C HIS A 135 14.00 -30.29 -5.99
N PRO A 136 14.05 -31.60 -6.26
CA PRO A 136 12.95 -32.50 -5.94
C PRO A 136 12.62 -32.45 -4.44
N GLY A 137 11.42 -31.98 -4.09
CA GLY A 137 10.96 -31.85 -2.71
C GLY A 137 11.05 -30.45 -2.08
N GLY A 138 11.56 -29.43 -2.79
CA GLY A 138 11.56 -28.06 -2.28
C GLY A 138 12.44 -27.06 -3.03
N GLY A 139 12.53 -25.84 -2.49
CA GLY A 139 13.46 -24.80 -2.94
C GLY A 139 14.29 -24.27 -1.78
N THR A 140 15.56 -23.96 -2.03
CA THR A 140 16.46 -23.31 -1.07
C THR A 140 16.91 -21.96 -1.61
N ILE A 141 16.98 -20.96 -0.72
CA ILE A 141 17.58 -19.66 -1.01
C ILE A 141 18.87 -19.54 -0.20
N ASP A 142 19.97 -19.17 -0.86
CA ASP A 142 21.17 -18.73 -0.16
C ASP A 142 20.99 -17.29 0.31
N LEU A 143 20.90 -17.09 1.63
CA LEU A 143 20.65 -15.77 2.19
C LEU A 143 21.95 -14.94 2.18
N PRO A 144 21.90 -13.68 1.69
CA PRO A 144 23.11 -12.91 1.41
C PRO A 144 23.82 -12.41 2.68
N ASP A 145 23.09 -12.30 3.79
CA ASP A 145 23.60 -11.76 5.06
C ASP A 145 22.82 -12.29 6.28
N GLN A 146 23.37 -12.05 7.48
CA GLN A 146 22.75 -12.47 8.75
C GLN A 146 21.39 -11.81 9.00
N ILE A 147 21.15 -10.60 8.48
CA ILE A 147 19.88 -9.89 8.64
C ILE A 147 18.78 -10.63 7.86
N SER A 148 19.07 -11.02 6.62
CA SER A 148 18.17 -11.79 5.75
C SER A 148 17.86 -13.15 6.37
N PHE A 149 18.86 -13.80 6.98
CA PHE A 149 18.65 -15.02 7.77
C PHE A 149 17.69 -14.79 8.95
N ALA A 150 17.92 -13.75 9.76
CA ALA A 150 17.06 -13.43 10.90
C ALA A 150 15.62 -13.12 10.46
N ILE A 151 15.43 -12.36 9.38
CA ILE A 151 14.12 -12.07 8.80
C ILE A 151 13.42 -13.37 8.38
N MET A 152 14.09 -14.21 7.59
CA MET A 152 13.47 -15.43 7.08
C MET A 152 13.09 -16.41 8.21
N MET A 153 13.90 -16.48 9.27
CA MET A 153 13.57 -17.27 10.48
C MET A 153 12.43 -16.65 11.30
N THR A 154 12.36 -15.32 11.40
CA THR A 154 11.30 -14.63 12.13
C THR A 154 9.94 -14.85 11.47
N TYR A 155 9.88 -14.85 10.14
CA TYR A 155 8.66 -14.95 9.34
C TYR A 155 8.46 -16.34 8.69
N HIS A 156 9.05 -17.40 9.24
CA HIS A 156 9.02 -18.74 8.62
C HIS A 156 7.62 -19.36 8.51
N ASN A 157 6.66 -18.92 9.33
CA ASN A 157 5.26 -19.34 9.28
C ASN A 157 4.39 -18.45 8.39
N GLU A 158 4.92 -17.31 7.94
CA GLU A 158 4.23 -16.40 7.04
C GLU A 158 4.46 -16.79 5.57
N PRO A 159 3.66 -16.26 4.63
CA PRO A 159 3.93 -16.45 3.20
C PRO A 159 5.33 -15.95 2.83
N GLU A 160 6.06 -16.73 2.02
CA GLU A 160 7.43 -16.41 1.61
C GLU A 160 7.55 -15.02 0.96
N ALA A 161 6.50 -14.60 0.26
CA ALA A 161 6.45 -13.28 -0.37
C ALA A 161 6.55 -12.13 0.67
N MET A 162 5.93 -12.29 1.84
CA MET A 162 6.01 -11.32 2.93
C MET A 162 7.45 -11.26 3.47
N ALA A 163 8.04 -12.40 3.81
CA ALA A 163 9.39 -12.46 4.37
C ALA A 163 10.44 -11.89 3.39
N LEU A 164 10.36 -12.26 2.12
CA LEU A 164 11.20 -11.72 1.05
C LEU A 164 11.04 -10.20 0.87
N SER A 165 9.82 -9.66 1.05
CA SER A 165 9.59 -8.20 0.93
C SER A 165 10.33 -7.36 1.98
N PHE A 166 10.77 -8.00 3.07
CA PHE A 166 11.57 -7.37 4.12
C PHE A 166 13.08 -7.48 3.90
N MET A 167 13.53 -8.27 2.92
CA MET A 167 14.95 -8.40 2.60
C MET A 167 15.50 -7.14 1.93
N ARG A 168 16.79 -6.83 2.14
CA ARG A 168 17.42 -5.61 1.61
C ARG A 168 17.38 -5.52 0.08
N GLY A 169 17.48 -6.65 -0.61
CA GLY A 169 17.42 -6.68 -2.08
C GLY A 169 16.04 -6.38 -2.67
N TYR A 170 14.99 -6.42 -1.84
CA TYR A 170 13.62 -6.18 -2.27
C TYR A 170 13.44 -4.72 -2.72
N SER A 171 12.83 -4.54 -3.88
CA SER A 171 12.69 -3.25 -4.55
C SER A 171 11.34 -3.14 -5.26
N GLU A 172 10.79 -1.92 -5.30
CA GLU A 172 9.47 -1.67 -5.90
C GLU A 172 9.55 -0.68 -7.06
N ARG A 173 8.95 -1.04 -8.19
CA ARG A 173 9.02 -0.26 -9.43
C ARG A 173 8.24 1.05 -9.31
N HIS A 174 8.84 2.16 -9.73
CA HIS A 174 8.30 3.51 -9.58
C HIS A 174 6.91 3.69 -10.22
N ASP A 175 6.73 3.25 -11.46
CA ASP A 175 5.48 3.39 -12.19
C ASP A 175 4.36 2.52 -11.61
N TRP A 176 4.68 1.33 -11.07
CA TRP A 176 3.71 0.50 -10.34
C TRP A 176 3.25 1.19 -9.07
N LEU A 177 4.20 1.73 -8.27
CA LEU A 177 3.88 2.52 -7.08
C LEU A 177 2.95 3.69 -7.41
N ILE A 178 3.28 4.45 -8.45
CA ILE A 178 2.45 5.59 -8.90
C ILE A 178 1.05 5.14 -9.30
N SER A 179 0.92 4.03 -10.02
CA SER A 179 -0.40 3.49 -10.38
C SER A 179 -1.22 3.18 -9.14
N ILE A 180 -0.64 2.49 -8.16
CA ILE A 180 -1.33 2.09 -6.92
C ILE A 180 -1.80 3.30 -6.12
N PHE A 181 -0.92 4.27 -5.87
CA PHE A 181 -1.29 5.48 -5.14
C PHE A 181 -2.39 6.24 -5.87
N ARG A 182 -2.32 6.32 -7.21
CA ARG A 182 -3.35 6.94 -8.04
C ARG A 182 -4.68 6.21 -7.96
N ASP A 183 -4.68 4.88 -7.98
CA ASP A 183 -5.89 4.08 -7.89
C ASP A 183 -6.61 4.31 -6.55
N TRP A 184 -5.87 4.34 -5.44
CA TRP A 184 -6.43 4.69 -4.13
C TRP A 184 -7.05 6.08 -4.09
N ALA A 185 -6.35 7.08 -4.61
CA ALA A 185 -6.88 8.44 -4.68
C ALA A 185 -8.10 8.53 -5.61
N PHE A 186 -8.10 7.81 -6.73
CA PHE A 186 -9.23 7.75 -7.66
C PHE A 186 -10.48 7.14 -6.99
N THR A 187 -10.33 6.02 -6.27
CA THR A 187 -11.43 5.42 -5.51
C THR A 187 -12.00 6.39 -4.49
N PHE A 188 -11.12 7.05 -3.72
CA PHE A 188 -11.54 8.08 -2.76
C PHE A 188 -12.27 9.25 -3.42
N VAL A 189 -11.70 9.86 -4.47
CA VAL A 189 -12.28 11.02 -5.15
C VAL A 189 -13.63 10.64 -5.77
N SER A 190 -13.74 9.44 -6.34
CA SER A 190 -15.00 8.95 -6.90
C SER A 190 -16.10 8.84 -5.84
N ALA A 191 -15.78 8.29 -4.67
CA ALA A 191 -16.70 8.24 -3.53
C ALA A 191 -17.07 9.63 -3.01
N PHE A 192 -16.09 10.52 -2.87
CA PHE A 192 -16.32 11.90 -2.43
C PHE A 192 -17.24 12.68 -3.39
N LEU A 193 -16.97 12.60 -4.70
CA LEU A 193 -17.75 13.28 -5.72
C LEU A 193 -19.16 12.71 -5.84
N TYR A 194 -19.33 11.40 -5.67
CA TYR A 194 -20.66 10.78 -5.67
C TYR A 194 -21.60 11.43 -4.65
N TYR A 195 -21.17 11.53 -3.39
CA TYR A 195 -22.00 12.16 -2.34
C TYR A 195 -22.21 13.65 -2.59
N LYS A 196 -21.16 14.37 -2.99
CA LYS A 196 -21.26 15.81 -3.28
C LYS A 196 -22.22 16.11 -4.44
N ASP A 197 -22.15 15.33 -5.52
CA ASP A 197 -22.99 15.55 -6.70
C ASP A 197 -24.42 15.03 -6.51
N MET A 198 -24.62 14.05 -5.63
CA MET A 198 -25.94 13.61 -5.19
C MET A 198 -26.65 14.73 -4.40
N GLU A 199 -25.95 15.44 -3.51
CA GLU A 199 -26.48 16.63 -2.82
C GLU A 199 -26.86 17.76 -3.78
N LEU A 200 -26.14 17.88 -4.91
CA LEU A 200 -26.39 18.88 -5.95
C LEU A 200 -27.42 18.45 -7.01
N ALA A 201 -28.09 17.30 -6.81
CA ALA A 201 -29.09 16.74 -7.73
C ALA A 201 -28.63 16.66 -9.21
N LYS A 202 -27.35 16.32 -9.45
CA LYS A 202 -26.80 16.20 -10.82
C LYS A 202 -27.36 14.98 -11.56
N GLU A 203 -27.16 15.00 -12.88
CA GLU A 203 -27.64 13.99 -13.84
C GLU A 203 -27.30 12.54 -13.40
N PRO A 204 -28.26 11.60 -13.49
CA PRO A 204 -28.06 10.20 -13.08
C PRO A 204 -26.88 9.49 -13.76
N GLU A 205 -26.50 9.89 -14.98
CA GLU A 205 -25.37 9.31 -15.71
C GLU A 205 -24.02 9.57 -15.04
N GLN A 206 -23.83 10.76 -14.47
CA GLN A 206 -22.61 11.13 -13.76
C GLN A 206 -22.46 10.31 -12.46
N LEU A 207 -23.56 10.11 -11.73
CA LEU A 207 -23.58 9.27 -10.54
C LEU A 207 -23.24 7.80 -10.87
N ARG A 208 -23.74 7.27 -11.99
CA ARG A 208 -23.41 5.93 -12.46
C ARG A 208 -21.92 5.76 -12.80
N LEU A 209 -21.26 6.80 -13.30
CA LEU A 209 -19.82 6.76 -13.56
C LEU A 209 -19.03 6.58 -12.26
N TYR A 210 -19.36 7.32 -11.21
CA TYR A 210 -18.71 7.17 -9.90
C TYR A 210 -18.97 5.80 -9.28
N GLN A 211 -20.20 5.28 -9.39
CA GLN A 211 -20.52 3.92 -8.93
C GLN A 211 -19.67 2.85 -9.62
N ARG A 212 -19.49 2.95 -10.94
CA ARG A 212 -18.60 2.05 -11.69
C ARG A 212 -17.14 2.20 -11.26
N GLY A 213 -16.68 3.43 -11.00
CA GLY A 213 -15.34 3.70 -10.50
C GLY A 213 -15.07 3.04 -9.15
N ILE A 214 -16.03 3.10 -8.21
CA ILE A 214 -15.94 2.43 -6.91
C ILE A 214 -16.03 0.92 -7.08
N ALA A 215 -16.91 0.41 -7.94
CA ALA A 215 -17.06 -1.04 -8.18
C ALA A 215 -15.79 -1.68 -8.77
N ALA A 216 -14.94 -0.91 -9.44
CA ALA A 216 -13.64 -1.36 -9.94
C ALA A 216 -12.57 -1.48 -8.83
N PHE A 217 -12.83 -0.98 -7.62
CA PHE A 217 -11.94 -1.15 -6.49
C PHE A 217 -11.98 -2.59 -5.99
N GLU A 218 -11.04 -3.41 -6.46
CA GLU A 218 -10.86 -4.78 -6.00
C GLU A 218 -10.05 -4.79 -4.69
N GLY A 219 -10.72 -5.14 -3.60
CA GLY A 219 -10.10 -5.42 -2.31
C GLY A 219 -9.58 -6.85 -2.27
N ASN A 220 -8.29 -7.04 -1.97
CA ASN A 220 -7.80 -8.35 -1.54
C ASN A 220 -8.10 -8.45 -0.04
N ALA A 221 -9.02 -9.35 0.33
CA ALA A 221 -9.32 -9.57 1.75
C ALA A 221 -8.05 -10.14 2.44
N PRO A 222 -7.61 -9.56 3.57
CA PRO A 222 -6.61 -10.23 4.40
C PRO A 222 -7.17 -11.57 4.91
N THR A 223 -6.28 -12.46 5.30
CA THR A 223 -6.66 -13.62 6.11
C THR A 223 -6.86 -13.21 7.56
N TYR A 224 -7.49 -14.08 8.34
CA TYR A 224 -7.62 -13.88 9.77
C TYR A 224 -7.54 -15.21 10.50
N HIS A 225 -7.20 -15.16 11.77
CA HIS A 225 -7.34 -16.27 12.69
C HIS A 225 -7.95 -15.80 14.01
N MET A 226 -8.29 -16.77 14.86
CA MET A 226 -8.86 -16.53 16.17
C MET A 226 -7.83 -16.83 17.24
N GLU A 227 -7.60 -15.88 18.15
CA GLU A 227 -6.83 -16.10 19.37
C GLU A 227 -7.74 -16.01 20.60
N LEU A 228 -7.48 -16.84 21.61
CA LEU A 228 -8.07 -16.68 22.93
C LEU A 228 -7.14 -15.81 23.78
N ARG A 229 -7.39 -14.49 23.78
CA ARG A 229 -6.77 -13.54 24.71
C ARG A 229 -7.65 -13.44 25.96
N ASP A 230 -7.99 -12.24 26.42
CA ASP A 230 -9.00 -12.05 27.49
C ASP A 230 -10.41 -12.51 27.06
N LYS A 231 -10.66 -12.55 25.74
CA LYS A 231 -11.88 -13.04 25.08
C LYS A 231 -11.52 -13.56 23.69
N PRO A 232 -12.42 -14.29 23.00
CA PRO A 232 -12.21 -14.64 21.60
C PRO A 232 -11.98 -13.38 20.76
N THR A 233 -10.82 -13.31 20.12
CA THR A 233 -10.34 -12.14 19.40
C THR A 233 -9.99 -12.52 17.98
N ILE A 234 -10.53 -11.76 17.01
CA ILE A 234 -10.12 -11.86 15.60
C ILE A 234 -8.79 -11.15 15.47
N VAL A 235 -7.82 -11.84 14.85
CA VAL A 235 -6.52 -11.30 14.49
C VAL A 235 -6.42 -11.27 12.98
N TRP A 236 -6.22 -10.10 12.39
CA TRP A 236 -6.01 -10.00 10.95
C TRP A 236 -4.56 -10.21 10.57
N ASP A 237 -4.38 -10.98 9.50
CA ASP A 237 -3.10 -11.36 8.94
C ASP A 237 -2.87 -10.59 7.64
N PHE A 238 -1.97 -9.61 7.70
CA PHE A 238 -1.59 -8.79 6.55
C PHE A 238 -0.23 -9.21 6.03
N HIS A 239 -0.19 -9.71 4.80
CA HIS A 239 1.05 -10.13 4.16
C HIS A 239 1.71 -9.03 3.30
N SER A 240 1.11 -7.84 3.21
CA SER A 240 1.67 -6.66 2.52
C SER A 240 1.00 -5.34 2.92
N LEU A 241 1.76 -4.24 2.92
CA LEU A 241 1.27 -2.93 3.38
C LEU A 241 0.21 -2.40 2.42
N LEU A 242 0.33 -2.75 1.14
CA LEU A 242 -0.68 -2.62 0.10
C LEU A 242 -2.04 -3.17 0.54
N ALA A 243 -2.09 -4.39 1.06
CA ALA A 243 -3.34 -5.00 1.51
C ALA A 243 -3.91 -4.29 2.75
N GLY A 244 -3.04 -3.93 3.69
CA GLY A 244 -3.42 -3.14 4.87
C GLY A 244 -4.07 -1.80 4.48
N ILE A 245 -3.42 -1.02 3.61
CA ILE A 245 -3.91 0.29 3.15
C ILE A 245 -5.23 0.14 2.39
N LYS A 246 -5.36 -0.86 1.51
CA LYS A 246 -6.62 -1.12 0.80
C LYS A 246 -7.77 -1.36 1.78
N LEU A 247 -7.55 -2.16 2.82
CA LEU A 247 -8.58 -2.43 3.81
C LEU A 247 -8.91 -1.19 4.67
N MET A 248 -7.89 -0.45 5.09
CA MET A 248 -8.08 0.82 5.81
C MET A 248 -8.92 1.80 4.98
N LEU A 249 -8.62 1.91 3.69
CA LEU A 249 -9.40 2.73 2.76
C LEU A 249 -10.85 2.25 2.68
N SER A 250 -11.09 0.94 2.52
CA SER A 250 -12.46 0.37 2.50
C SER A 250 -13.27 0.80 3.73
N PHE A 251 -12.72 0.61 4.92
CA PHE A 251 -13.42 1.00 6.15
C PHE A 251 -13.60 2.51 6.25
N ARG A 252 -12.61 3.29 5.84
CA ARG A 252 -12.68 4.74 5.94
C ARG A 252 -13.66 5.36 4.95
N LEU A 253 -13.85 4.75 3.78
CA LEU A 253 -14.89 5.17 2.83
C LEU A 253 -16.31 4.89 3.33
N THR A 254 -16.47 3.95 4.27
CA THR A 254 -17.76 3.63 4.90
C THR A 254 -18.03 4.39 6.20
N ASP A 255 -17.08 5.19 6.70
CA ASP A 255 -17.22 5.96 7.93
C ASP A 255 -17.95 7.28 7.66
N ASP A 256 -19.21 7.36 8.09
CA ASP A 256 -20.05 8.54 7.91
C ASP A 256 -19.84 9.60 9.00
N GLN A 257 -19.31 9.23 10.17
CA GLN A 257 -19.13 10.13 11.32
C GLN A 257 -17.90 11.01 11.15
N HIS A 258 -16.80 10.39 10.72
CA HIS A 258 -15.52 11.04 10.47
C HIS A 258 -15.10 10.80 9.01
N PRO A 259 -15.80 11.43 8.06
CA PRO A 259 -15.64 11.11 6.65
C PRO A 259 -14.28 11.56 6.12
N LEU A 260 -13.77 10.82 5.15
CA LEU A 260 -12.66 11.25 4.32
C LEU A 260 -13.13 12.39 3.40
N ARG A 261 -12.42 13.52 3.40
CA ARG A 261 -12.81 14.76 2.70
C ARG A 261 -11.62 15.36 1.95
N LEU A 262 -11.92 16.15 0.91
CA LEU A 262 -10.95 17.03 0.25
C LEU A 262 -11.03 18.42 0.88
N CYS A 263 -9.89 18.97 1.28
CA CYS A 263 -9.83 20.32 1.81
C CYS A 263 -10.13 21.34 0.70
N GLU A 264 -11.11 22.21 0.90
CA GLU A 264 -11.49 23.21 -0.10
C GLU A 264 -10.36 24.19 -0.45
N GLN A 265 -9.43 24.44 0.49
CA GLN A 265 -8.29 25.33 0.25
C GLN A 265 -7.11 24.66 -0.46
N CYS A 266 -6.64 23.52 0.06
CA CYS A 266 -5.37 22.92 -0.37
C CYS A 266 -5.54 21.63 -1.16
N GLN A 267 -6.78 21.15 -1.35
CA GLN A 267 -7.12 19.95 -2.11
C GLN A 267 -6.43 18.67 -1.61
N ARG A 268 -5.99 18.67 -0.34
CA ARG A 268 -5.46 17.48 0.34
C ARG A 268 -6.59 16.64 0.91
N ALA A 269 -6.43 15.32 0.88
CA ALA A 269 -7.24 14.40 1.65
C ALA A 269 -7.00 14.63 3.14
N PHE A 270 -8.09 14.65 3.92
CA PHE A 270 -8.07 14.70 5.37
C PHE A 270 -9.28 13.98 5.96
N ILE A 271 -9.20 13.63 7.24
CA ILE A 271 -10.31 13.04 7.99
C ILE A 271 -11.07 14.16 8.68
N GLY A 272 -12.35 14.29 8.37
CA GLY A 272 -13.24 15.26 8.99
C GLY A 272 -13.47 14.93 10.47
N LYS A 273 -13.42 15.95 11.32
CA LYS A 273 -13.86 15.82 12.73
C LYS A 273 -15.37 15.68 12.86
N ARG A 274 -16.10 16.08 11.82
CA ARG A 274 -17.56 16.12 11.71
C ARG A 274 -17.97 15.90 10.26
N LYS A 275 -19.22 15.52 10.04
CA LYS A 275 -19.80 15.28 8.71
C LYS A 275 -19.61 16.46 7.74
N ASP A 276 -19.74 17.69 8.21
CA ASP A 276 -19.68 18.94 7.44
C ASP A 276 -18.28 19.57 7.35
N SER A 277 -17.23 18.82 7.72
CA SER A 277 -15.86 19.35 7.69
C SER A 277 -15.40 19.69 6.26
N LYS A 278 -15.05 20.97 6.02
CA LYS A 278 -14.58 21.49 4.72
C LYS A 278 -13.06 21.73 4.63
N PHE A 279 -12.40 21.94 5.77
CA PHE A 279 -10.99 22.33 5.83
C PHE A 279 -10.20 21.38 6.72
N CYS A 280 -8.99 21.02 6.29
CA CYS A 280 -8.10 20.15 7.05
C CYS A 280 -7.45 20.86 8.27
N SER A 281 -7.42 22.20 8.28
CA SER A 281 -6.81 22.97 9.35
C SER A 281 -7.44 24.35 9.51
N VAL A 282 -7.18 24.99 10.65
CA VAL A 282 -7.65 26.37 10.93
C VAL A 282 -6.99 27.37 9.98
N GLU A 283 -5.73 27.13 9.62
CA GLU A 283 -4.97 27.95 8.67
C GLU A 283 -5.59 27.87 7.28
N CYS A 284 -5.97 26.67 6.82
CA CYS A 284 -6.65 26.50 5.54
C CYS A 284 -7.99 27.24 5.51
N ARG A 285 -8.78 27.15 6.59
CA ARG A 285 -10.03 27.90 6.71
C ARG A 285 -9.80 29.41 6.64
N ARG A 286 -8.81 29.93 7.39
CA ARG A 286 -8.49 31.38 7.42
C ARG A 286 -8.08 31.89 6.04
N LYS A 287 -7.22 31.14 5.33
CA LYS A 287 -6.79 31.50 3.97
C LYS A 287 -7.97 31.51 3.00
N TRP A 288 -8.80 30.47 3.04
CA TRP A 288 -9.97 30.36 2.17
C TRP A 288 -10.94 31.53 2.37
N THR A 289 -11.26 31.86 3.63
CA THR A 289 -12.14 33.00 3.96
C THR A 289 -11.56 34.35 3.53
N ALA A 290 -10.23 34.52 3.60
CA ALA A 290 -9.58 35.73 3.12
C ALA A 290 -9.63 35.88 1.59
N GLU A 291 -9.58 34.74 0.87
CA GLU A 291 -9.64 34.69 -0.59
C GLU A 291 -11.09 34.79 -1.13
N HIS A 292 -12.10 34.47 -0.31
CA HIS A 292 -13.53 34.48 -0.67
C HIS A 292 -14.36 35.35 0.30
N PRO A 293 -14.14 36.68 0.36
CA PRO A 293 -14.91 37.54 1.25
C PRO A 293 -16.39 37.54 0.85
N GLY A 294 -17.27 37.16 1.78
CA GLY A 294 -18.73 37.19 1.58
C GLY A 294 -19.39 35.85 1.22
N VAL A 295 -18.62 34.75 1.20
CA VAL A 295 -19.11 33.36 1.13
C VAL A 295 -18.86 32.67 2.48
#